data_AF-A0A382KPU8-F1
#
_entry.id   AF-A0A382KPU8-F1
#
_cell.length_a   1.000
_cell.length_b   1.000
_cell.length_c   1.000
_cell.angle_alpha   90.00
_cell.angle_beta   90.00
_cell.angle_gamma   90.00
#
_symmetry.space_group_name_H-M   'P 1'
#
loop_
_entity.id
_entity.type
_entity.pdbx_description
1 polymer ?
#
loop_
_entity_poly.entity_id
_entity_poly.type
_entity_poly.pdbx_seq_one_letter_code
_entity_poly.pdbx_strand_id
1 'polypeptide(L)'
;MFNADQNLIEKWSPVLDHEDAPAIDDKYRKAVTARLLENQEVALREERNQRSFGDIQETAANATGSGVDNFDPILISLVRRAMPNLIAYDIAGVQPMSGPTGLIFALKSRYTTQGGTEALFDEADTDFSGAGTHEAGPTGLEGVTDADT
;
A
#
# COMPACT_ATOMS: atom_id res chain seq x y z
N MET A 1 -13.02 15.50 9.05
CA MET A 1 -12.28 14.25 8.78
C MET A 1 -11.97 13.47 10.06
N PHE A 2 -11.53 14.09 11.15
CA PHE A 2 -11.18 13.38 12.40
C PHE A 2 -12.32 12.61 13.11
N ASN A 3 -13.59 13.01 12.93
CA ASN A 3 -14.71 12.34 13.62
C ASN A 3 -15.13 11.02 12.97
N ALA A 4 -14.89 10.83 11.66
CA ALA A 4 -15.26 9.61 10.96
C ALA A 4 -14.37 8.43 11.37
N ASP A 5 -13.07 8.70 11.56
CA ASP A 5 -12.11 7.67 11.98
C ASP A 5 -12.34 7.26 13.45
N GLN A 6 -12.77 8.18 14.33
CA GLN A 6 -13.18 7.84 15.69
C GLN A 6 -14.40 6.91 15.72
N ASN A 7 -15.44 7.22 14.94
CA ASN A 7 -16.64 6.38 14.88
C ASN A 7 -16.33 4.97 14.33
N LEU A 8 -15.40 4.85 13.38
CA LEU A 8 -14.97 3.56 12.84
C LEU A 8 -14.11 2.76 13.84
N ILE A 9 -13.23 3.45 14.58
CA ILE A 9 -12.43 2.82 15.65
C ILE A 9 -13.35 2.30 16.77
N GLU A 10 -14.39 3.04 17.13
CA GLU A 10 -15.38 2.59 18.13
C GLU A 10 -16.16 1.35 17.65
N LYS A 11 -16.65 1.37 16.40
CA LYS A 11 -17.36 0.23 15.79
C LYS A 11 -16.52 -1.04 15.77
N TRP A 12 -15.23 -0.92 15.47
CA TRP A 12 -14.32 -2.05 15.30
C TRP A 12 -13.42 -2.33 16.51
N SER A 13 -13.56 -1.60 17.62
CA SER A 13 -12.75 -1.77 18.84
C SER A 13 -12.74 -3.22 19.38
N PRO A 14 -13.85 -3.99 19.36
CA PRO A 14 -13.81 -5.39 19.81
C PRO A 14 -12.89 -6.29 18.97
N VAL A 15 -12.61 -5.93 17.72
CA VAL A 15 -11.73 -6.67 16.81
C VAL A 15 -10.31 -6.12 16.84
N LEU A 16 -10.17 -4.79 16.98
CA LEU A 16 -8.87 -4.12 17.01
C LEU A 16 -8.14 -4.32 18.34
N ASP A 17 -8.86 -4.53 19.43
CA ASP A 17 -8.33 -4.65 20.80
C ASP A 17 -8.50 -6.08 21.36
N HIS A 18 -8.69 -7.07 20.49
CA HIS A 18 -8.87 -8.48 20.89
C HIS A 18 -7.56 -9.07 21.46
N GLU A 19 -7.63 -9.72 22.63
CA GLU A 19 -6.44 -10.19 23.37
C GLU A 19 -5.58 -11.22 22.60
N ASP A 20 -6.19 -11.99 21.69
CA ASP A 20 -5.48 -12.96 20.85
C ASP A 20 -4.76 -12.34 19.64
N ALA A 21 -4.99 -11.06 19.35
CA ALA A 21 -4.37 -10.35 18.24
C ALA A 21 -3.17 -9.51 18.72
N PRO A 22 -2.06 -9.45 17.95
CA PRO A 22 -0.97 -8.54 18.26
C PRO A 22 -1.45 -7.09 18.38
N ALA A 23 -1.06 -6.41 19.47
CA ALA A 23 -1.47 -5.03 19.72
C ALA A 23 -0.99 -4.09 18.60
N ILE A 24 -1.88 -3.19 18.17
CA ILE A 24 -1.58 -2.16 17.17
C ILE A 24 -1.21 -0.87 17.90
N ASP A 25 0.09 -0.63 18.06
CA ASP A 25 0.61 0.48 18.85
C ASP A 25 0.42 1.87 18.19
N ASP A 26 0.39 1.91 16.85
CA ASP A 26 0.27 3.17 16.10
C ASP A 26 -1.20 3.54 15.82
N LYS A 27 -1.62 4.70 16.33
CA LYS A 27 -2.97 5.27 16.11
C LYS A 27 -3.31 5.43 14.63
N TYR A 28 -2.32 5.73 13.78
CA TYR A 28 -2.52 5.83 12.34
C TYR A 28 -2.81 4.45 11.72
N ARG A 29 -2.02 3.43 12.06
CA ARG A 29 -2.27 2.03 11.65
C ARG A 29 -3.62 1.52 12.13
N LYS A 30 -4.03 1.87 13.35
CA LYS A 30 -5.35 1.51 13.91
C LYS A 30 -6.51 2.12 13.10
N ALA A 31 -6.41 3.38 12.71
CA ALA A 31 -7.42 4.05 11.88
C ALA A 31 -7.52 3.46 10.46
N VAL A 32 -6.38 3.17 9.82
CA VAL A 32 -6.35 2.54 8.49
C VAL A 32 -6.93 1.13 8.53
N THR A 33 -6.60 0.36 9.56
CA THR A 33 -7.11 -1.01 9.76
C THR A 33 -8.62 -1.01 9.99
N ALA A 34 -9.14 -0.08 10.80
CA ALA A 34 -10.58 0.09 11.01
C ALA A 34 -11.34 0.36 9.69
N ARG A 35 -10.77 1.19 8.81
CA ARG A 35 -11.35 1.46 7.49
C ARG A 35 -11.33 0.25 6.56
N LEU A 36 -10.25 -0.54 6.60
CA LEU A 36 -10.14 -1.74 5.77
C LEU A 36 -11.15 -2.81 6.20
N LEU A 37 -11.37 -2.96 7.51
CA LEU A 37 -12.40 -3.83 8.06
C LEU A 37 -13.81 -3.40 7.62
N GLU A 38 -14.09 -2.10 7.60
CA GLU A 38 -15.37 -1.59 7.10
C GLU A 38 -15.59 -1.95 5.63
N ASN A 39 -14.60 -1.73 4.78
CA ASN A 39 -14.70 -2.05 3.36
C ASN A 39 -14.86 -3.56 3.11
N GLN A 40 -14.19 -4.39 3.92
CA GLN A 40 -14.28 -5.85 3.82
C GLN A 40 -15.68 -6.35 4.23
N GLU A 41 -16.30 -5.73 5.24
CA GLU A 41 -17.64 -6.07 5.72
C GLU A 41 -18.70 -5.78 4.64
N VAL A 42 -18.59 -4.63 3.98
CA VAL A 42 -19.45 -4.24 2.86
C VAL A 42 -19.30 -5.24 1.70
N ALA A 43 -18.07 -5.58 1.32
CA ALA A 43 -17.81 -6.54 0.25
C ALA A 43 -18.38 -7.95 0.56
N LEU A 44 -18.24 -8.43 1.81
CA LEU A 44 -18.78 -9.72 2.23
C LEU A 44 -20.31 -9.74 2.26
N ARG A 45 -20.96 -8.61 2.58
CA ARG A 45 -22.42 -8.47 2.49
C ARG A 45 -22.89 -8.51 1.04
N GLU A 46 -22.18 -7.83 0.14
CA GLU A 46 -22.46 -7.85 -1.30
C GLU A 46 -22.27 -9.26 -1.88
N GLU A 47 -21.17 -9.92 -1.52
CA GLU A 47 -20.90 -11.31 -1.93
C GLU A 47 -21.96 -12.27 -1.39
N ARG A 48 -22.43 -12.12 -0.15
CA ARG A 48 -23.50 -12.96 0.40
C ARG A 48 -24.82 -12.77 -0.35
N ASN A 49 -25.14 -11.53 -0.74
CA ASN A 49 -26.31 -11.25 -1.57
C ASN A 49 -26.17 -11.84 -2.98
N GLN A 50 -24.95 -11.96 -3.52
CA GLN A 50 -24.66 -12.65 -4.79
C GLN A 50 -24.61 -14.18 -4.68
N ARG A 51 -24.10 -14.73 -3.57
CA ARG A 51 -24.03 -16.17 -3.30
C ARG A 51 -25.39 -16.82 -3.03
N SER A 52 -26.44 -16.04 -2.77
CA SER A 52 -27.82 -16.55 -2.67
C SER A 52 -28.37 -17.10 -4.01
N PHE A 53 -27.65 -16.96 -5.13
CA PHE A 53 -28.04 -17.43 -6.47
C PHE A 53 -27.39 -18.75 -6.93
N GLY A 54 -26.91 -19.59 -6.02
CA GLY A 54 -26.55 -20.97 -6.34
C GLY A 54 -25.39 -21.51 -5.53
N ASP A 55 -25.69 -22.08 -4.37
CA ASP A 55 -24.73 -22.88 -3.62
C ASP A 55 -24.93 -24.37 -3.95
N ILE A 56 -23.89 -25.00 -4.48
CA ILE A 56 -23.85 -26.44 -4.76
C ILE A 56 -23.36 -27.10 -3.48
N GLN A 57 -24.29 -27.72 -2.75
CA GLN A 57 -23.98 -28.48 -1.55
C GLN A 57 -23.24 -29.78 -1.93
N GLU A 58 -22.03 -29.96 -1.43
CA GLU A 58 -21.24 -31.18 -1.64
C GLU A 58 -21.84 -32.32 -0.81
N THR A 59 -22.76 -33.09 -1.40
CA THR A 59 -23.20 -34.37 -0.83
C THR A 59 -22.00 -35.32 -0.85
N ALA A 60 -21.58 -35.81 0.32
CA ALA A 60 -20.49 -36.76 0.41
C ALA A 60 -20.75 -37.99 -0.46
N ALA A 61 -19.77 -38.38 -1.28
CA ALA A 61 -19.90 -39.40 -2.32
C ALA A 61 -20.22 -40.83 -1.80
N ASN A 62 -20.25 -41.05 -0.48
CA ASN A 62 -20.35 -42.38 0.14
C ASN A 62 -21.59 -42.56 1.04
N ALA A 63 -22.66 -41.79 0.81
CA ALA A 63 -23.92 -41.98 1.52
C ALA A 63 -24.62 -43.26 1.04
N THR A 64 -24.47 -44.37 1.78
CA THR A 64 -25.22 -45.60 1.51
C THR A 64 -26.70 -45.41 1.83
N GLY A 65 -27.57 -46.03 1.01
CA GLY A 65 -29.02 -45.93 1.14
C GLY A 65 -29.59 -46.59 2.41
N SER A 66 -30.91 -46.42 2.61
CA SER A 66 -31.64 -46.88 3.80
C SER A 66 -31.38 -48.36 4.15
N GLY A 67 -30.98 -48.62 5.40
CA GLY A 67 -30.78 -49.98 5.95
C GLY A 67 -29.34 -50.44 6.08
N VAL A 68 -28.35 -49.58 5.78
CA VAL A 68 -26.93 -49.88 5.99
C VAL A 68 -26.36 -48.94 7.05
N ASP A 69 -25.92 -49.49 8.17
CA ASP A 69 -25.16 -48.74 9.18
C ASP A 69 -23.77 -48.42 8.62
N ASN A 70 -23.50 -47.13 8.41
CA ASN A 70 -22.20 -46.66 7.92
C ASN A 70 -21.18 -46.63 9.06
N PHE A 71 -19.91 -46.83 8.74
CA PHE A 71 -18.82 -46.71 9.71
C PHE A 71 -18.69 -45.26 10.21
N ASP A 72 -18.48 -45.11 11.51
CA ASP A 72 -18.23 -43.82 12.14
C ASP A 72 -16.82 -43.33 11.76
N PRO A 73 -16.68 -42.21 11.02
CA PRO A 73 -15.36 -41.75 10.61
C PRO A 73 -14.57 -41.24 11.82
N ILE A 74 -13.40 -41.82 12.05
CA ILE A 74 -12.44 -41.29 13.03
C ILE A 74 -11.85 -40.00 12.44
N LEU A 75 -12.21 -38.86 13.04
CA LEU A 75 -11.74 -37.56 12.59
C LEU A 75 -10.25 -37.38 12.91
N ILE A 76 -9.44 -37.31 11.86
CA ILE A 76 -8.06 -36.78 11.93
C ILE A 76 -8.13 -35.26 11.83
N SER A 77 -7.36 -34.56 12.64
CA SER A 77 -7.33 -33.10 12.62
C SER A 77 -6.84 -32.56 11.28
N LEU A 78 -7.55 -31.58 10.74
CA LEU A 78 -7.12 -30.84 9.56
C LEU A 78 -6.02 -29.85 9.95
N VAL A 79 -4.86 -29.95 9.29
CA VAL A 79 -3.79 -28.96 9.45
C VAL A 79 -4.08 -27.76 8.54
N ARG A 80 -4.18 -26.56 9.11
CA ARG A 80 -4.29 -25.31 8.34
C ARG A 80 -2.93 -24.86 7.82
N ARG A 81 -2.90 -24.24 6.63
CA ARG A 81 -1.69 -23.55 6.12
C ARG A 81 -1.44 -22.27 6.92
N ALA A 82 -0.19 -21.97 7.23
CA ALA A 82 0.17 -20.68 7.80
C ALA A 82 0.05 -19.58 6.74
N MET A 83 -0.50 -18.43 7.12
CA MET A 83 -0.48 -17.24 6.27
C MET A 83 0.92 -16.60 6.34
N PRO A 84 1.47 -16.11 5.21
CA PRO A 84 2.77 -15.44 5.19
C PRO A 84 2.72 -14.05 5.84
N ASN A 85 3.87 -13.57 6.35
CA ASN A 85 4.01 -12.24 6.94
C ASN A 85 4.06 -11.15 5.84
N LEU A 86 3.43 -9.99 6.09
CA LEU A 86 3.36 -8.88 5.15
C LEU A 86 4.11 -7.66 5.68
N ILE A 87 4.94 -7.03 4.83
CA ILE A 87 5.77 -5.85 5.18
C ILE A 87 5.34 -4.57 4.45
N ALA A 88 4.17 -4.58 3.81
CA ALA A 88 3.77 -3.53 2.86
C ALA A 88 3.73 -2.12 3.49
N TYR A 89 3.19 -1.99 4.71
CA TYR A 89 3.10 -0.72 5.44
C TYR A 89 4.38 -0.34 6.19
N ASP A 90 5.43 -1.15 6.11
CA ASP A 90 6.73 -0.85 6.71
C ASP A 90 7.67 -0.16 5.72
N ILE A 91 7.53 -0.46 4.43
CA ILE A 91 8.41 0.07 3.38
C ILE A 91 7.79 1.27 2.67
N ALA A 92 6.46 1.29 2.48
CA ALA A 92 5.79 2.31 1.69
C ALA A 92 4.81 3.12 2.53
N GLY A 93 4.86 4.45 2.35
CA GLY A 93 3.82 5.35 2.85
C GLY A 93 2.52 5.15 2.07
N VAL A 94 1.38 5.24 2.76
CA VAL A 94 0.05 5.15 2.15
C VAL A 94 -0.70 6.43 2.46
N GLN A 95 -1.28 7.05 1.43
CA GLN A 95 -2.18 8.19 1.57
C GLN A 95 -3.63 7.71 1.32
N PRO A 96 -4.46 7.53 2.37
CA PRO A 96 -5.83 7.07 2.20
C PRO A 96 -6.63 8.03 1.32
N MET A 97 -7.27 7.50 0.29
CA MET A 97 -8.08 8.28 -0.64
C MET A 97 -9.57 8.23 -0.24
N SER A 98 -10.23 9.39 -0.25
CA SER A 98 -11.68 9.52 -0.02
C SER A 98 -12.49 9.63 -1.31
N GLY A 99 -11.83 9.80 -2.46
CA GLY A 99 -12.44 9.83 -3.78
C GLY A 99 -11.65 8.96 -4.76
N PRO A 100 -12.20 8.68 -5.96
CA PRO A 100 -11.59 7.76 -6.92
C PRO A 100 -10.29 8.29 -7.54
N THR A 101 -10.03 9.60 -7.47
CA THR A 101 -8.88 10.24 -8.10
C THR A 101 -8.13 11.13 -7.11
N GLY A 102 -6.81 10.99 -7.05
CA GLY A 102 -5.91 11.86 -6.28
C GLY A 102 -5.06 12.70 -7.22
N LEU A 103 -4.77 13.94 -6.82
CA LEU A 103 -3.86 14.84 -7.55
C LEU A 103 -2.63 15.09 -6.69
N ILE A 104 -1.46 14.94 -7.28
CA ILE A 104 -0.16 15.23 -6.65
C ILE A 104 0.50 16.33 -7.47
N PHE A 105 0.89 17.41 -6.80
CA PHE A 105 1.63 18.52 -7.40
C PHE A 105 3.04 18.56 -6.81
N ALA A 106 4.03 18.71 -7.68
CA ALA A 106 5.43 18.86 -7.28
C ALA A 106 5.99 20.16 -7.86
N LEU A 107 6.77 20.88 -7.07
CA LEU A 107 7.53 22.04 -7.51
C LEU A 107 8.98 21.64 -7.73
N LYS A 108 9.53 22.07 -8.87
CA LYS A 108 10.90 21.80 -9.29
C LYS A 108 11.55 23.12 -9.67
N SER A 109 12.62 23.48 -8.97
CA SER A 109 13.38 24.71 -9.23
C SER A 109 14.20 24.53 -10.50
N ARG A 110 14.18 25.53 -11.39
CA ARG A 110 14.92 25.51 -12.65
C ARG A 110 15.67 26.81 -12.85
N TYR A 111 16.82 26.73 -13.50
CA TYR A 111 17.58 27.91 -13.92
C TYR A 111 17.01 28.53 -15.19
N THR A 112 16.94 29.87 -15.20
CA THR A 112 16.62 30.74 -16.35
C THR A 112 15.23 30.58 -16.98
N THR A 113 14.80 29.36 -17.33
CA THR A 113 13.55 29.09 -18.04
C THR A 113 12.81 27.89 -17.45
N GLN A 114 11.50 27.78 -17.72
CA GLN A 114 10.70 26.64 -17.29
C GLN A 114 11.11 25.30 -17.91
N GLY A 115 11.86 25.31 -19.02
CA GLY A 115 12.44 24.12 -19.64
C GLY A 115 13.89 23.85 -19.24
N GLY A 116 14.51 24.73 -18.46
CA GLY A 116 15.94 24.67 -18.11
C GLY A 116 16.30 23.57 -17.12
N THR A 117 17.60 23.45 -16.84
CA THR A 117 18.19 22.49 -15.90
C THR A 117 17.63 22.69 -14.49
N GLU A 118 17.43 21.57 -13.77
CA GLU A 118 16.98 21.60 -12.36
C GLU A 118 18.10 22.05 -11.44
N ALA A 119 17.81 22.96 -10.51
CA ALA A 119 18.82 23.49 -9.60
C ALA A 119 19.20 22.55 -8.44
N LEU A 120 18.39 21.54 -8.13
CA LEU A 120 18.52 20.67 -6.96
C LEU A 120 18.62 19.17 -7.31
N PHE A 121 19.02 18.85 -8.55
CA PHE A 121 19.18 17.47 -8.99
C PHE A 121 20.63 17.00 -8.93
N ASP A 122 21.52 17.71 -9.64
CA ASP A 122 22.97 17.50 -9.62
C ASP A 122 23.64 18.45 -8.61
N GLU A 123 24.97 18.50 -8.62
CA GLU A 123 25.71 19.51 -7.86
C GLU A 123 25.31 20.92 -8.31
N ALA A 124 25.23 21.85 -7.35
CA ALA A 124 24.78 23.20 -7.63
C ALA A 124 25.76 23.91 -8.57
N ASP A 125 25.24 24.53 -9.63
CA ASP A 125 26.00 25.42 -10.49
C ASP A 125 26.37 26.68 -9.68
N THR A 126 27.63 26.70 -9.22
CA THR A 126 28.18 27.82 -8.44
C THR A 126 28.53 29.03 -9.30
N ASP A 127 28.56 28.87 -10.63
CA ASP A 127 28.80 29.96 -11.58
C ASP A 127 27.52 30.69 -11.98
N PHE A 128 26.35 30.07 -11.83
CA PHE A 128 25.05 30.66 -12.17
C PHE A 128 24.82 32.06 -11.57
N SER A 129 25.27 32.30 -10.33
CA SER A 129 25.30 33.62 -9.67
C SER A 129 26.71 34.17 -9.45
N GLY A 130 27.73 33.47 -9.95
CA GLY A 130 29.15 33.77 -9.82
C GLY A 130 29.70 34.59 -10.98
N ALA A 131 31.03 34.76 -11.03
CA ALA A 131 31.74 35.58 -12.01
C ALA A 131 32.63 34.78 -12.99
N GLY A 132 32.31 33.51 -13.25
CA GLY A 132 32.88 32.73 -14.36
C GLY A 132 34.02 31.78 -14.02
N THR A 133 34.37 31.54 -12.75
CA THR A 133 35.66 30.90 -12.40
C THR A 133 35.62 29.38 -12.20
N HIS A 134 34.48 28.70 -12.42
CA HIS A 134 34.29 27.31 -11.97
C HIS A 134 33.80 26.32 -13.03
N GLU A 135 33.28 26.76 -14.18
CA GLU A 135 33.03 25.89 -15.34
C GLU A 135 34.35 25.58 -16.06
N ALA A 136 35.15 24.70 -15.46
CA ALA A 136 36.10 23.93 -16.23
C ALA A 136 35.30 22.80 -16.89
N GLY A 137 35.11 22.86 -18.21
CA GLY A 137 34.78 21.66 -18.97
C GLY A 137 35.73 20.51 -18.59
N PRO A 138 35.45 19.24 -18.93
CA PRO A 138 36.19 18.09 -18.41
C PRO A 138 37.72 18.14 -18.61
N THR A 139 38.22 19.04 -19.45
CA THR A 139 39.64 19.30 -19.72
C THR A 139 40.14 20.70 -19.35
N GLY A 140 39.26 21.64 -18.93
CA GLY A 140 39.62 22.99 -18.50
C GLY A 140 40.25 23.89 -19.58
N LEU A 141 40.20 23.50 -20.86
CA LEU A 141 40.85 24.18 -21.98
C LEU A 141 39.83 24.63 -23.04
N GLU A 142 38.66 25.08 -22.62
CA GLU A 142 37.66 25.61 -23.54
C GLU A 142 37.99 27.09 -23.84
N GLY A 143 38.13 27.43 -25.13
CA GLY A 143 38.39 28.81 -25.58
C GLY A 143 39.88 29.19 -25.75
N VAL A 144 40.83 28.30 -25.45
CA VAL A 144 42.24 28.52 -25.81
C VAL A 144 42.46 28.05 -27.25
N THR A 145 42.79 28.99 -28.13
CA THR A 145 43.26 28.65 -29.48
C THR A 145 44.75 28.37 -29.42
N ASP A 146 45.20 27.30 -30.09
CA ASP A 146 46.62 26.99 -30.21
C ASP A 146 47.34 28.14 -30.91
N ALA A 147 48.41 28.64 -30.30
CA ALA A 147 49.10 29.85 -30.72
C ALA A 147 50.12 29.61 -31.86
N ASP A 148 50.20 28.38 -32.37
CA ASP A 148 51.08 28.04 -33.50
C ASP A 148 50.33 28.23 -34.83
N THR A 149 50.50 29.41 -35.44
CA THR A 149 50.23 29.68 -36.87
C THR A 149 51.49 30.23 -37.54
#